data_AF-A0A0L0EML5-F1
#
_entry.id   AF-A0A0L0EML5-F1
#
_cell.length_a   1.000
_cell.length_b   1.000
_cell.length_c   1.000
_cell.angle_alpha   90.00
_cell.angle_beta   90.00
_cell.angle_gamma   90.00
#
_symmetry.space_group_name_H-M   'P 1'
#
loop_
_entity.id
_entity.type
_entity.pdbx_description
1 polymer ?
#
loop_
_entity_poly.entity_id
_entity_poly.type
_entity_poly.pdbx_seq_one_letter_code
_entity_poly.pdbx_strand_id
1 'polypeptide(L)'
;AVKLKPIGLISSNEYIRIFSDILSSNASLPEFDREIIRHFVSQFDEQMLEKHIPDDIPFKETRCQLIAEGRLANMPSISELPLTTATDILRVATHLSKGDISLASNTKFKLSKADRRWLVEKLEPVINIDDIIRQKGKWKRLFHCLHIGTFEEAPVSREIAAKLRNGKLQGYNGSIEQALTDRSLTPLLDLLAKKPGEFARRVDHLLRVFSEDEAKVILDRFSGVISDVDTRVLVQMLGHFNHRSACDNAKSGADQNTVTMTRVAIPKGQIAKAMVLNGDLPRIAASILQRLVEMITNALMARFRDCPASESLDSSSTSKSTGTTANANRC
;
A
#
# COMPACT_ATOMS: atom_id res chain seq x y z
N ALA A 1 -31.39 -3.63 44.18
CA ALA A 1 -32.40 -3.86 43.13
C ALA A 1 -31.72 -3.69 41.77
N VAL A 2 -31.76 -4.71 40.91
CA VAL A 2 -31.20 -4.64 39.56
C VAL A 2 -32.11 -3.76 38.70
N LYS A 3 -31.63 -2.61 38.23
CA LYS A 3 -32.35 -1.78 37.26
C LYS A 3 -32.30 -2.48 35.91
N LEU A 4 -33.39 -3.15 35.54
CA LEU A 4 -33.56 -3.69 34.19
C LEU A 4 -33.84 -2.54 33.24
N LYS A 5 -33.14 -2.51 32.11
CA LYS A 5 -33.35 -1.53 31.04
C LYS A 5 -34.32 -2.16 30.03
N PRO A 6 -35.50 -1.57 29.77
CA PRO A 6 -36.43 -2.11 28.80
C PRO A 6 -35.79 -2.07 27.41
N ILE A 7 -35.75 -3.22 26.74
CA ILE A 7 -35.36 -3.32 25.33
C ILE A 7 -36.63 -2.99 24.54
N GLY A 8 -36.64 -1.85 23.85
CA GLY A 8 -37.76 -1.44 22.99
C GLY A 8 -37.85 -2.30 21.71
N LEU A 9 -38.94 -2.12 20.96
CA LEU A 9 -39.08 -2.70 19.62
C LEU A 9 -38.32 -1.85 18.60
N ILE A 10 -37.60 -2.49 17.68
CA ILE A 10 -36.93 -1.82 16.57
C ILE A 10 -37.90 -1.66 15.39
N SER A 11 -37.93 -0.49 14.78
CA SER A 11 -38.69 -0.28 13.53
C SER A 11 -37.98 -0.93 12.34
N SER A 12 -38.71 -1.24 11.26
CA SER A 12 -38.11 -1.79 10.03
C SER A 12 -37.00 -0.90 9.45
N ASN A 13 -37.18 0.43 9.54
CA ASN A 13 -36.20 1.40 9.08
C ASN A 13 -34.95 1.44 9.97
N GLU A 14 -35.09 1.27 11.28
CA GLU A 14 -33.94 1.17 12.18
C GLU A 14 -33.21 -0.16 12.00
N TYR A 15 -33.94 -1.24 11.74
CA TYR A 15 -33.34 -2.55 11.47
C TYR A 15 -32.46 -2.50 10.22
N ILE A 16 -32.92 -1.90 9.12
CA ILE A 16 -32.10 -1.80 7.91
C ILE A 16 -30.89 -0.86 8.06
N ARG A 17 -31.00 0.17 8.91
CA ARG A 17 -29.86 1.04 9.20
C ARG A 17 -28.69 0.28 9.82
N ILE A 18 -28.95 -0.77 10.60
CA ILE A 18 -27.89 -1.65 11.14
C ILE A 18 -27.01 -2.20 10.00
N PHE A 19 -27.61 -2.61 8.88
CA PHE A 19 -26.86 -3.09 7.72
C PHE A 19 -25.93 -2.01 7.16
N SER A 20 -26.44 -0.80 6.94
CA SER A 20 -25.65 0.33 6.43
C SER A 20 -24.53 0.73 7.40
N ASP A 21 -24.82 0.77 8.70
CA ASP A 21 -23.87 1.14 9.75
C ASP A 21 -22.73 0.11 9.86
N ILE A 22 -23.04 -1.20 9.79
CA ILE A 22 -22.04 -2.27 9.78
C ILE A 22 -21.13 -2.17 8.55
N LEU A 23 -21.69 -1.93 7.36
CA LEU A 23 -20.91 -1.77 6.14
C LEU A 23 -20.00 -0.54 6.17
N SER A 24 -20.42 0.53 6.87
CA SER A 24 -19.66 1.78 7.00
C SER A 24 -18.50 1.70 8.02
N SER A 25 -18.32 0.55 8.69
CA SER A 25 -17.27 0.38 9.69
C SER A 25 -15.86 0.44 9.08
N ASN A 26 -14.97 1.21 9.73
CA ASN A 26 -13.56 1.36 9.36
C ASN A 26 -12.63 0.29 9.96
N ALA A 27 -13.18 -0.71 10.66
CA ALA A 27 -12.43 -1.72 11.38
C ALA A 27 -12.90 -3.14 11.05
N SER A 28 -12.13 -4.14 11.50
CA SER A 28 -12.54 -5.53 11.37
C SER A 28 -13.81 -5.80 12.16
N LEU A 29 -14.75 -6.49 11.52
CA LEU A 29 -16.01 -6.84 12.12
C LEU A 29 -15.87 -8.09 13.02
N PRO A 30 -16.46 -8.06 14.23
CA PRO A 30 -16.72 -9.26 15.02
C PRO A 30 -17.53 -10.29 14.24
N GLU A 31 -17.43 -11.57 14.61
CA GLU A 31 -18.13 -12.66 13.92
C GLU A 31 -19.65 -12.44 13.87
N PHE A 32 -20.24 -11.93 14.96
CA PHE A 32 -21.66 -11.61 15.02
C PHE A 32 -22.08 -10.61 13.93
N ASP A 33 -21.33 -9.52 13.74
CA ASP A 33 -21.64 -8.51 12.71
C ASP A 33 -21.47 -9.08 11.29
N ARG A 34 -20.55 -10.04 11.11
CA ARG A 34 -20.39 -10.77 9.85
C ARG A 34 -21.61 -11.65 9.57
N GLU A 35 -22.16 -12.30 10.58
CA GLU A 35 -23.40 -13.08 10.43
C GLU A 35 -24.60 -12.20 10.08
N ILE A 36 -24.65 -10.97 10.62
CA ILE A 36 -25.69 -10.00 10.25
C ILE A 36 -25.65 -9.72 8.74
N ILE A 37 -24.49 -9.43 8.16
CA ILE A 37 -24.37 -9.19 6.70
C ILE A 37 -24.94 -10.37 5.90
N ARG A 38 -24.56 -11.60 6.27
CA ARG A 38 -25.06 -12.82 5.62
C ARG A 38 -26.57 -12.96 5.76
N HIS A 39 -27.09 -12.69 6.95
CA HIS A 39 -28.52 -12.72 7.21
C HIS A 39 -29.26 -11.73 6.31
N PHE A 40 -28.83 -10.47 6.24
CA PHE A 40 -29.46 -9.46 5.38
C PHE A 40 -29.49 -9.88 3.91
N VAL A 41 -28.36 -10.32 3.36
CA VAL A 41 -28.29 -10.79 1.96
C VAL A 41 -29.17 -12.02 1.70
N SER A 42 -29.40 -12.87 2.71
CA SER A 42 -30.25 -14.05 2.57
C SER A 42 -31.75 -13.79 2.71
N GLN A 43 -32.15 -12.71 3.40
CA GLN A 43 -33.55 -12.47 3.77
C GLN A 43 -34.23 -11.35 2.97
N PHE A 44 -33.46 -10.38 2.47
CA PHE A 44 -34.00 -9.21 1.80
C PHE A 44 -33.75 -9.26 0.30
N ASP A 45 -34.63 -8.57 -0.44
CA ASP A 45 -34.48 -8.44 -1.88
C ASP A 45 -33.32 -7.51 -2.26
N GLU A 46 -32.77 -7.77 -3.44
CA GLU A 46 -31.60 -7.07 -3.97
C GLU A 46 -31.84 -5.56 -4.12
N GLN A 47 -33.00 -5.15 -4.64
CA GLN A 47 -33.32 -3.74 -4.91
C GLN A 47 -33.42 -2.91 -3.63
N MET A 48 -33.86 -3.54 -2.55
CA MET A 48 -33.95 -2.94 -1.25
C MET A 48 -32.56 -2.82 -0.61
N LEU A 49 -31.75 -3.88 -0.64
CA LEU A 49 -30.38 -3.83 -0.11
C LEU A 49 -29.51 -2.81 -0.84
N GLU A 50 -29.59 -2.73 -2.16
CA GLU A 50 -28.81 -1.79 -3.00
C GLU A 50 -28.96 -0.34 -2.53
N LYS A 51 -30.17 0.07 -2.12
CA LYS A 51 -30.46 1.43 -1.63
C LYS A 51 -29.84 1.76 -0.27
N HIS A 52 -29.39 0.75 0.47
CA HIS A 52 -28.85 0.87 1.81
C HIS A 52 -27.37 0.51 1.93
N ILE A 53 -26.74 0.10 0.81
CA ILE A 53 -25.29 -0.02 0.71
C ILE A 53 -24.70 1.40 0.66
N PRO A 54 -23.73 1.75 1.54
CA PRO A 54 -23.09 3.06 1.50
C PRO A 54 -22.21 3.22 0.24
N ASP A 55 -22.03 4.46 -0.21
CA ASP A 55 -21.20 4.78 -1.38
C ASP A 55 -19.74 4.28 -1.25
N ASP A 56 -19.23 4.21 -0.02
CA ASP A 56 -17.93 3.61 0.30
C ASP A 56 -18.06 2.58 1.43
N ILE A 57 -17.40 1.43 1.22
CA ILE A 57 -17.22 0.39 2.23
C ILE A 57 -15.72 0.37 2.55
N PRO A 58 -15.29 1.13 3.58
CA PRO A 58 -13.88 1.45 3.78
C PRO A 58 -13.06 0.21 4.16
N PHE A 59 -13.65 -0.71 4.94
CA PHE A 59 -12.96 -1.93 5.35
C PHE A 59 -13.04 -3.03 4.29
N LYS A 60 -11.88 -3.36 3.71
CA LYS A 60 -11.78 -4.29 2.55
C LYS A 60 -12.33 -5.68 2.84
N GLU A 61 -12.20 -6.22 4.05
CA GLU A 61 -12.76 -7.53 4.38
C GLU A 61 -14.29 -7.50 4.34
N THR A 62 -14.91 -6.48 4.92
CA THR A 62 -16.37 -6.27 4.92
C THR A 62 -16.89 -6.18 3.48
N ARG A 63 -16.22 -5.40 2.64
CA ARG A 63 -16.57 -5.29 1.22
C ARG A 63 -16.47 -6.62 0.48
N CYS A 64 -15.36 -7.35 0.66
CA CYS A 64 -15.17 -8.65 0.02
C CYS A 64 -16.20 -9.68 0.50
N GLN A 65 -16.58 -9.64 1.78
CA GLN A 65 -17.62 -10.50 2.34
C GLN A 65 -18.95 -10.18 1.67
N LEU A 66 -19.37 -8.91 1.63
CA LEU A 66 -20.63 -8.50 1.02
C LEU A 66 -20.72 -8.95 -0.44
N ILE A 67 -19.65 -8.71 -1.22
CA ILE A 67 -19.57 -9.13 -2.64
C ILE A 67 -19.69 -10.66 -2.77
N ALA A 68 -19.02 -11.42 -1.90
CA ALA A 68 -19.08 -12.87 -1.92
C ALA A 68 -20.48 -13.41 -1.54
N GLU A 69 -21.13 -12.82 -0.53
CA GLU A 69 -22.51 -13.18 -0.15
C GLU A 69 -23.49 -12.83 -1.29
N GLY A 70 -23.36 -11.65 -1.91
CA GLY A 70 -24.15 -11.27 -3.08
C GLY A 70 -23.96 -12.24 -4.25
N ARG A 71 -22.72 -12.72 -4.47
CA ARG A 71 -22.43 -13.74 -5.48
C ARG A 71 -23.13 -15.08 -5.17
N LEU A 72 -23.11 -15.52 -3.91
CA LEU A 72 -23.79 -16.74 -3.48
C LEU A 72 -25.33 -16.64 -3.59
N ALA A 73 -25.87 -15.45 -3.37
CA ALA A 73 -27.30 -15.15 -3.47
C ALA A 73 -27.78 -14.83 -4.91
N ASN A 74 -26.88 -14.81 -5.90
CA ASN A 74 -27.14 -14.37 -7.27
C ASN A 74 -27.73 -12.95 -7.35
N MET A 75 -27.10 -12.00 -6.65
CA MET A 75 -27.46 -10.57 -6.63
C MET A 75 -26.38 -9.74 -7.36
N PRO A 76 -26.52 -9.48 -8.68
CA PRO A 76 -25.53 -8.74 -9.48
C PRO A 76 -25.19 -7.34 -8.97
N SER A 77 -26.15 -6.54 -8.52
CA SER A 77 -25.92 -5.19 -7.96
C SER A 77 -24.93 -5.21 -6.78
N ILE A 78 -24.90 -6.30 -6.02
CA ILE A 78 -23.99 -6.50 -4.89
C ILE A 78 -22.70 -7.20 -5.33
N SER A 79 -22.81 -8.28 -6.12
CA SER A 79 -21.62 -9.05 -6.52
C SER A 79 -20.72 -8.30 -7.50
N GLU A 80 -21.27 -7.35 -8.25
CA GLU A 80 -20.52 -6.57 -9.24
C GLU A 80 -19.89 -5.30 -8.66
N LEU A 81 -20.02 -5.05 -7.34
CA LEU A 81 -19.32 -3.95 -6.68
C LEU A 81 -17.78 -4.05 -6.88
N PRO A 82 -17.05 -2.92 -6.83
CA PRO A 82 -15.64 -2.89 -7.21
C PRO A 82 -14.72 -3.73 -6.30
N LEU A 83 -14.05 -4.72 -6.92
CA LEU A 83 -12.86 -5.38 -6.37
C LEU A 83 -11.64 -4.70 -6.97
N THR A 84 -10.79 -4.12 -6.12
CA THR A 84 -9.77 -3.15 -6.56
C THR A 84 -8.35 -3.72 -6.58
N THR A 85 -8.14 -4.88 -5.97
CA THR A 85 -6.81 -5.48 -5.83
C THR A 85 -6.87 -6.99 -5.99
N ALA A 86 -5.75 -7.62 -6.33
CA ALA A 86 -5.65 -9.08 -6.33
C ALA A 86 -5.99 -9.66 -4.94
N THR A 87 -5.57 -8.97 -3.87
CA THR A 87 -5.88 -9.41 -2.50
C THR A 87 -7.40 -9.44 -2.23
N ASP A 88 -8.17 -8.51 -2.80
CA ASP A 88 -9.64 -8.53 -2.69
C ASP A 88 -10.20 -9.81 -3.35
N ILE A 89 -9.72 -10.18 -4.53
CA ILE A 89 -10.10 -11.44 -5.20
C ILE A 89 -9.77 -12.67 -4.35
N LEU A 90 -8.58 -12.68 -3.73
CA LEU A 90 -8.17 -13.77 -2.85
C LEU A 90 -9.09 -13.89 -1.63
N ARG A 91 -9.56 -12.77 -1.07
CA ARG A 91 -10.54 -12.75 0.03
C ARG A 91 -11.88 -13.28 -0.40
N VAL A 92 -12.40 -12.83 -1.54
CA VAL A 92 -13.67 -13.32 -2.08
C VAL A 92 -13.60 -14.83 -2.35
N ALA A 93 -12.57 -15.30 -3.04
CA ALA A 93 -12.36 -16.73 -3.28
C ALA A 93 -12.25 -17.56 -1.98
N THR A 94 -11.65 -16.98 -0.95
CA THR A 94 -11.56 -17.56 0.39
C THR A 94 -12.94 -17.67 1.04
N HIS A 95 -13.74 -16.60 0.99
CA HIS A 95 -15.10 -16.57 1.54
C HIS A 95 -16.03 -17.56 0.84
N LEU A 96 -16.03 -17.58 -0.51
CA LEU A 96 -16.79 -18.56 -1.30
C LEU A 96 -16.43 -20.02 -0.95
N SER A 97 -15.20 -20.24 -0.47
CA SER A 97 -14.72 -21.54 0.00
C SER A 97 -14.90 -21.77 1.50
N LYS A 98 -15.64 -20.90 2.21
CA LYS A 98 -15.89 -20.93 3.66
C LYS A 98 -14.61 -20.85 4.52
N GLY A 99 -13.60 -20.12 4.04
CA GLY A 99 -12.37 -19.86 4.78
C GLY A 99 -12.39 -18.50 5.49
N ASP A 100 -11.31 -18.25 6.23
CA ASP A 100 -11.09 -17.00 6.97
C ASP A 100 -10.71 -15.84 6.04
N ILE A 101 -11.64 -14.90 5.87
CA ILE A 101 -11.51 -13.76 4.96
C ILE A 101 -10.42 -12.76 5.37
N SER A 102 -9.95 -12.79 6.62
CA SER A 102 -8.78 -12.00 7.05
C SER A 102 -7.48 -12.51 6.41
N LEU A 103 -7.51 -13.73 5.85
CA LEU A 103 -6.37 -14.47 5.32
C LEU A 103 -5.34 -14.83 6.39
N ALA A 104 -5.68 -14.79 7.68
CA ALA A 104 -4.77 -15.19 8.75
C ALA A 104 -4.48 -16.70 8.69
N SER A 105 -5.51 -17.51 8.40
CA SER A 105 -5.37 -18.95 8.18
C SER A 105 -5.32 -19.36 6.70
N ASN A 106 -4.96 -20.63 6.44
CA ASN A 106 -4.97 -21.19 5.09
C ASN A 106 -6.36 -21.73 4.72
N THR A 107 -6.76 -21.54 3.47
CA THR A 107 -8.07 -22.00 2.96
C THR A 107 -7.93 -23.18 2.01
N LYS A 108 -8.82 -24.17 2.15
CA LYS A 108 -9.03 -25.21 1.14
C LYS A 108 -10.05 -24.73 0.12
N PHE A 109 -9.58 -24.26 -1.04
CA PHE A 109 -10.47 -23.69 -2.05
C PHE A 109 -11.40 -24.74 -2.66
N LYS A 110 -12.69 -24.43 -2.70
CA LYS A 110 -13.76 -25.22 -3.33
C LYS A 110 -14.62 -24.28 -4.16
N LEU A 111 -14.30 -24.19 -5.45
CA LEU A 111 -14.96 -23.25 -6.37
C LEU A 111 -15.66 -24.00 -7.49
N SER A 112 -16.90 -23.59 -7.80
CA SER A 112 -17.65 -24.08 -8.94
C SER A 112 -17.01 -23.64 -10.27
N LYS A 113 -17.40 -24.24 -11.40
CA LYS A 113 -16.91 -23.81 -12.72
C LYS A 113 -17.27 -22.34 -13.00
N ALA A 114 -18.46 -21.91 -12.59
CA ALA A 114 -18.93 -20.54 -12.76
C ALA A 114 -18.11 -19.55 -11.92
N ASP A 115 -17.84 -19.88 -10.66
CA ASP A 115 -17.08 -18.99 -9.77
C ASP A 115 -15.62 -18.88 -10.19
N ARG A 116 -15.02 -19.94 -10.73
CA ARG A 116 -13.66 -19.86 -11.30
C ARG A 116 -13.62 -18.85 -12.43
N ARG A 117 -14.57 -18.90 -13.38
CA ARG A 117 -14.62 -17.96 -14.50
C ARG A 117 -14.82 -16.53 -14.01
N TRP A 118 -15.81 -16.30 -13.14
CA TRP A 118 -16.10 -14.98 -12.59
C TRP A 118 -14.92 -14.40 -11.80
N LEU A 119 -14.25 -15.20 -10.96
CA LEU A 119 -13.06 -14.76 -10.23
C LEU A 119 -11.90 -14.42 -11.16
N VAL A 120 -11.68 -15.19 -12.24
CA VAL A 120 -10.61 -14.92 -13.21
C VAL A 120 -10.88 -13.64 -13.99
N GLU A 121 -12.12 -13.42 -14.41
CA GLU A 121 -12.56 -12.19 -15.07
C GLU A 121 -12.31 -10.96 -14.19
N LYS A 122 -12.66 -11.04 -12.90
CA LYS A 122 -12.40 -9.96 -11.93
C LYS A 122 -10.92 -9.80 -11.58
N LEU A 123 -10.12 -10.87 -11.66
CA LEU A 123 -8.70 -10.86 -11.32
C LEU A 123 -7.84 -10.16 -12.38
N GLU A 124 -8.09 -10.46 -13.65
CA GLU A 124 -7.25 -10.00 -14.76
C GLU A 124 -6.98 -8.49 -14.76
N PRO A 125 -7.96 -7.58 -14.56
CA PRO A 125 -7.69 -6.15 -14.57
C PRO A 125 -6.94 -5.63 -13.34
N VAL A 126 -6.92 -6.36 -12.22
CA VAL A 126 -6.38 -5.88 -10.93
C VAL A 126 -5.16 -6.66 -10.45
N ILE A 127 -4.74 -7.69 -11.18
CA ILE A 127 -3.63 -8.52 -10.78
C ILE A 127 -2.30 -7.74 -10.83
N ASN A 128 -1.52 -7.86 -9.75
CA ASN A 128 -0.20 -7.26 -9.66
C ASN A 128 0.75 -8.20 -8.91
N ILE A 129 2.03 -8.16 -9.29
CA ILE A 129 3.03 -9.12 -8.80
C ILE A 129 3.26 -8.99 -7.29
N ASP A 130 3.26 -7.77 -6.75
CA ASP A 130 3.58 -7.52 -5.34
C ASP A 130 2.53 -8.13 -4.41
N ASP A 131 1.24 -8.05 -4.74
CA ASP A 131 0.15 -8.73 -4.02
C ASP A 131 0.28 -10.26 -4.09
N ILE A 132 0.66 -10.79 -5.26
CA ILE A 132 0.88 -12.24 -5.42
C ILE A 132 2.02 -12.72 -4.52
N ILE A 133 3.12 -11.97 -4.46
CA ILE A 133 4.28 -12.32 -3.64
C ILE A 133 3.94 -12.23 -2.15
N ARG A 134 3.21 -11.20 -1.72
CA ARG A 134 2.81 -11.01 -0.33
C ARG A 134 2.05 -12.21 0.25
N GLN A 135 1.29 -12.91 -0.59
CA GLN A 135 0.53 -14.12 -0.22
C GLN A 135 0.90 -15.34 -1.08
N LYS A 136 2.20 -15.50 -1.41
CA LYS A 136 2.73 -16.48 -2.39
C LYS A 136 2.13 -17.88 -2.28
N GLY A 137 2.08 -18.43 -1.06
CA GLY A 137 1.58 -19.79 -0.82
C GLY A 137 0.08 -19.93 -1.07
N LYS A 138 -0.71 -18.91 -0.71
CA LYS A 138 -2.17 -18.90 -0.93
C LYS A 138 -2.49 -18.76 -2.43
N TRP A 139 -1.76 -17.90 -3.14
CA TRP A 139 -1.90 -17.74 -4.59
C TRP A 139 -1.51 -18.96 -5.39
N LYS A 140 -0.44 -19.66 -5.03
CA LYS A 140 -0.09 -20.95 -5.66
C LYS A 140 -1.25 -21.94 -5.61
N ARG A 141 -1.92 -22.04 -4.46
CA ARG A 141 -3.09 -22.91 -4.27
C ARG A 141 -4.30 -22.41 -5.06
N LEU A 142 -4.61 -21.12 -4.98
CA LEU A 142 -5.76 -20.55 -5.68
C LEU A 142 -5.61 -20.69 -7.20
N PHE A 143 -4.47 -20.35 -7.79
CA PHE A 143 -4.23 -20.52 -9.24
C PHE A 143 -4.35 -21.97 -9.70
N HIS A 144 -3.97 -22.93 -8.86
CA HIS A 144 -4.18 -24.35 -9.15
C HIS A 144 -5.69 -24.67 -9.16
N CYS A 145 -6.43 -24.26 -8.14
CA CYS A 145 -7.87 -24.50 -8.03
C CYS A 145 -8.71 -23.76 -9.08
N LEU A 146 -8.27 -22.56 -9.51
CA LEU A 146 -8.88 -21.82 -10.61
C LEU A 146 -8.65 -22.52 -11.94
N HIS A 147 -7.62 -23.36 -12.07
CA HIS A 147 -7.10 -23.83 -13.36
C HIS A 147 -6.71 -22.68 -14.28
N ILE A 148 -6.03 -21.66 -13.74
CA ILE A 148 -5.75 -20.40 -14.47
C ILE A 148 -5.13 -20.58 -15.86
N GLY A 149 -4.36 -21.65 -16.07
CA GLY A 149 -3.75 -21.97 -17.37
C GLY A 149 -4.74 -22.22 -18.50
N THR A 150 -6.01 -22.52 -18.21
CA THR A 150 -7.04 -22.80 -19.22
C THR A 150 -7.78 -21.55 -19.72
N PHE A 151 -7.54 -20.38 -19.11
CA PHE A 151 -8.25 -19.13 -19.43
C PHE A 151 -7.42 -18.29 -20.41
N GLU A 152 -7.66 -18.44 -21.71
CA GLU A 152 -6.97 -17.65 -22.73
C GLU A 152 -7.30 -16.16 -22.63
N GLU A 153 -8.48 -15.84 -22.12
CA GLU A 153 -8.97 -14.49 -21.84
C GLU A 153 -8.23 -13.79 -20.68
N ALA A 154 -7.38 -14.51 -19.93
CA ALA A 154 -6.62 -13.97 -18.80
C ALA A 154 -5.09 -14.14 -18.97
N PRO A 155 -4.48 -13.53 -20.01
CA PRO A 155 -3.07 -13.71 -20.36
C PRO A 155 -2.11 -13.24 -19.24
N VAL A 156 -2.40 -12.11 -18.59
CA VAL A 156 -1.54 -11.54 -17.53
C VAL A 156 -1.56 -12.45 -16.30
N SER A 157 -2.74 -12.89 -15.87
CA SER A 157 -2.89 -13.83 -14.76
C SER A 157 -2.20 -15.16 -15.03
N ARG A 158 -2.29 -15.66 -16.26
CA ARG A 158 -1.58 -16.88 -16.69
C ARG A 158 -0.07 -16.73 -16.61
N GLU A 159 0.48 -15.63 -17.12
CA GLU A 159 1.91 -15.37 -17.11
C GLU A 159 2.45 -15.27 -15.68
N ILE A 160 1.78 -14.50 -14.82
CA ILE A 160 2.14 -14.35 -13.41
C ILE A 160 2.06 -15.70 -12.69
N ALA A 161 1.01 -16.49 -12.91
CA ALA A 161 0.88 -17.81 -12.32
C ALA A 161 1.99 -18.78 -12.79
N ALA A 162 2.37 -18.74 -14.07
CA ALA A 162 3.48 -19.54 -14.61
C ALA A 162 4.82 -19.14 -13.96
N LYS A 163 5.13 -17.85 -13.89
CA LYS A 163 6.31 -17.31 -13.19
C LYS A 163 6.32 -17.70 -11.71
N LEU A 164 5.17 -17.66 -11.04
CA LEU A 164 5.02 -18.05 -9.64
C LEU A 164 5.32 -19.53 -9.39
N ARG A 165 4.84 -20.42 -10.27
CA ARG A 165 5.09 -21.87 -10.21
C ARG A 165 6.56 -22.18 -10.38
N ASN A 166 7.21 -21.53 -11.34
CA ASN A 166 8.63 -21.71 -11.66
C ASN A 166 9.58 -21.03 -10.66
N GLY A 167 9.06 -20.34 -9.64
CA GLY A 167 9.88 -19.63 -8.65
C GLY A 167 10.55 -18.36 -9.19
N LYS A 168 10.31 -17.98 -10.43
CA LYS A 168 10.90 -16.83 -11.13
C LYS A 168 10.12 -15.53 -10.93
N LEU A 169 9.04 -15.54 -10.14
CA LEU A 169 8.26 -14.35 -9.88
C LEU A 169 9.04 -13.40 -8.95
N GLN A 170 9.50 -12.29 -9.51
CA GLN A 170 10.19 -11.22 -8.81
C GLN A 170 9.29 -9.98 -8.77
N GLY A 171 9.11 -9.44 -7.57
CA GLY A 171 8.40 -8.19 -7.35
C GLY A 171 9.33 -7.00 -7.53
N TYR A 172 8.77 -5.81 -7.39
CA TYR A 172 9.52 -4.56 -7.61
C TYR A 172 10.79 -4.48 -6.75
N ASN A 173 10.67 -4.78 -5.45
CA ASN A 173 11.82 -4.84 -4.54
C ASN A 173 12.83 -5.93 -4.91
N GLY A 174 12.36 -7.09 -5.37
CA GLY A 174 13.25 -8.18 -5.78
C GLY A 174 14.12 -7.79 -6.98
N SER A 175 13.55 -7.09 -7.95
CA SER A 175 14.31 -6.56 -9.10
C SER A 175 15.31 -5.47 -8.70
N ILE A 176 14.98 -4.63 -7.71
CA ILE A 176 15.92 -3.64 -7.15
C ILE A 176 17.09 -4.34 -6.46
N GLU A 177 16.83 -5.29 -5.57
CA GLU A 177 17.89 -6.01 -4.84
C GLU A 177 18.78 -6.83 -5.79
N GLN A 178 18.19 -7.40 -6.84
CA GLN A 178 18.98 -8.06 -7.88
C GLN A 178 19.86 -7.06 -8.63
N ALA A 179 19.32 -5.92 -9.08
CA ALA A 179 20.11 -4.92 -9.78
C ALA A 179 21.23 -4.31 -8.91
N LEU A 180 21.01 -4.20 -7.61
CA LEU A 180 22.03 -3.83 -6.63
C LEU A 180 23.13 -4.91 -6.50
N THR A 181 22.75 -6.18 -6.45
CA THR A 181 23.67 -7.32 -6.39
C THR A 181 24.52 -7.41 -7.66
N ASP A 182 23.89 -7.27 -8.82
CA ASP A 182 24.50 -7.33 -10.15
C ASP A 182 25.24 -6.02 -10.50
N ARG A 183 25.25 -5.02 -9.60
CA ARG A 183 25.78 -3.65 -9.81
C ARG A 183 25.36 -3.02 -11.14
N SER A 184 24.14 -3.30 -11.57
CA SER A 184 23.57 -2.82 -12.84
C SER A 184 22.88 -1.48 -12.63
N LEU A 185 23.64 -0.38 -12.75
CA LEU A 185 23.18 0.96 -12.43
C LEU A 185 21.99 1.44 -13.29
N THR A 186 22.08 1.31 -14.61
CA THR A 186 21.03 1.83 -15.51
C THR A 186 19.67 1.18 -15.27
N PRO A 187 19.54 -0.17 -15.25
CA PRO A 187 18.26 -0.81 -14.93
C PRO A 187 17.74 -0.45 -13.54
N LEU A 188 18.62 -0.30 -12.56
CA LEU A 188 18.24 0.10 -11.20
C LEU A 188 17.62 1.50 -11.17
N LEU A 189 18.23 2.47 -11.86
CA LEU A 189 17.72 3.85 -11.93
C LEU A 189 16.41 3.93 -12.71
N ASP A 190 16.24 3.14 -13.77
CA ASP A 190 14.98 3.05 -14.52
C ASP A 190 13.83 2.48 -13.67
N LEU A 191 14.13 1.52 -12.79
CA LEU A 191 13.17 1.01 -11.83
C LEU A 191 12.82 2.05 -10.76
N LEU A 192 13.82 2.67 -10.13
CA LEU A 192 13.64 3.63 -9.06
C LEU A 192 12.93 4.92 -9.50
N ALA A 193 13.18 5.38 -10.73
CA ALA A 193 12.50 6.55 -11.29
C ALA A 193 10.97 6.38 -11.35
N LYS A 194 10.45 5.14 -11.45
CA LYS A 194 9.00 4.86 -11.44
C LYS A 194 8.35 5.09 -10.06
N LYS A 195 9.14 5.14 -8.99
CA LYS A 195 8.67 5.38 -7.62
C LYS A 195 9.60 6.39 -6.92
N PRO A 196 9.44 7.70 -7.17
CA PRO A 196 10.35 8.74 -6.68
C PRO A 196 10.55 8.73 -5.17
N GLY A 197 9.48 8.50 -4.38
CA GLY A 197 9.60 8.41 -2.93
C GLY A 197 10.40 7.19 -2.46
N GLU A 198 10.43 6.11 -3.23
CA GLU A 198 11.23 4.92 -2.95
C GLU A 198 12.70 5.12 -3.35
N PHE A 199 12.93 5.84 -4.46
CA PHE A 199 14.24 6.33 -4.85
C PHE A 199 14.85 7.22 -3.76
N ALA A 200 14.14 8.26 -3.31
CA ALA A 200 14.60 9.19 -2.28
C ALA A 200 15.09 8.47 -1.01
N ARG A 201 14.33 7.47 -0.54
CA ARG A 201 14.68 6.67 0.65
C ARG A 201 15.91 5.77 0.46
N ARG A 202 16.32 5.50 -0.78
CA ARG A 202 17.47 4.64 -1.12
C ARG A 202 18.71 5.41 -1.57
N VAL A 203 18.63 6.71 -1.86
CA VAL A 203 19.78 7.52 -2.32
C VAL A 203 21.00 7.34 -1.42
N ASP A 204 20.82 7.41 -0.10
CA ASP A 204 21.90 7.23 0.88
C ASP A 204 22.63 5.88 0.73
N HIS A 205 21.88 4.81 0.44
CA HIS A 205 22.44 3.50 0.19
C HIS A 205 23.16 3.43 -1.15
N LEU A 206 22.57 3.97 -2.22
CA LEU A 206 23.17 3.99 -3.56
C LEU A 206 24.52 4.70 -3.56
N LEU A 207 24.60 5.87 -2.93
CA LEU A 207 25.82 6.65 -2.85
C LEU A 207 26.94 5.97 -2.03
N ARG A 208 26.63 4.95 -1.23
CA ARG A 208 27.62 4.14 -0.51
C ARG A 208 28.08 2.91 -1.28
N VAL A 209 27.27 2.44 -2.23
CA VAL A 209 27.51 1.17 -2.95
C VAL A 209 28.22 1.40 -4.29
N PHE A 210 27.88 2.49 -4.96
CA PHE A 210 28.42 2.84 -6.28
C PHE A 210 29.60 3.82 -6.17
N SER A 211 30.41 3.90 -7.23
CA SER A 211 31.55 4.80 -7.33
C SER A 211 31.14 6.27 -7.41
N GLU A 212 32.10 7.20 -7.23
CA GLU A 212 31.82 8.64 -7.28
C GLU A 212 31.31 9.14 -8.64
N ASP A 213 31.76 8.54 -9.75
CA ASP A 213 31.27 8.91 -11.08
C ASP A 213 29.84 8.42 -11.30
N GLU A 214 29.53 7.21 -10.84
CA GLU A 214 28.17 6.68 -10.84
C GLU A 214 27.24 7.47 -9.90
N ALA A 215 27.76 7.97 -8.77
CA ALA A 215 27.03 8.84 -7.87
C ALA A 215 26.54 10.12 -8.57
N LYS A 216 27.34 10.71 -9.47
CA LYS A 216 26.90 11.86 -10.28
C LYS A 216 25.71 11.50 -11.16
N VAL A 217 25.76 10.34 -11.82
CA VAL A 217 24.65 9.82 -12.66
C VAL A 217 23.40 9.57 -11.81
N ILE A 218 23.56 9.00 -10.61
CA ILE A 218 22.45 8.79 -9.67
C ILE A 218 21.78 10.13 -9.33
N LEU A 219 22.56 11.16 -9.02
CA LEU A 219 22.05 12.49 -8.70
C LEU A 219 21.34 13.14 -9.90
N ASP A 220 21.88 13.00 -11.12
CA ASP A 220 21.25 13.52 -12.34
C ASP A 220 19.90 12.84 -12.60
N ARG A 221 19.83 11.53 -12.41
CA ARG A 221 18.57 10.78 -12.55
C ARG A 221 17.58 11.14 -11.45
N PHE A 222 18.05 11.36 -10.22
CA PHE A 222 17.21 11.77 -9.10
C PHE A 222 16.66 13.19 -9.28
N SER A 223 17.46 14.13 -9.80
CA SER A 223 17.00 15.51 -10.03
C SER A 223 15.83 15.58 -11.01
N GLY A 224 15.73 14.64 -11.95
CA GLY A 224 14.60 14.56 -12.88
C GLY A 224 13.28 14.14 -12.24
N VAL A 225 13.30 13.50 -11.07
CA VAL A 225 12.09 12.98 -10.39
C VAL A 225 11.87 13.58 -9.00
N ILE A 226 12.77 14.45 -8.52
CA ILE A 226 12.72 15.02 -7.17
C ILE A 226 11.44 15.82 -6.91
N SER A 227 10.89 16.44 -7.95
CA SER A 227 9.64 17.21 -7.90
C SER A 227 8.41 16.36 -7.57
N ASP A 228 8.48 15.04 -7.73
CA ASP A 228 7.38 14.11 -7.43
C ASP A 228 7.53 13.39 -6.08
N VAL A 229 8.59 13.67 -5.32
CA VAL A 229 8.82 13.10 -3.99
C VAL A 229 8.01 13.86 -2.94
N ASP A 230 7.26 13.21 -2.05
CA ASP A 230 6.49 13.90 -1.01
C ASP A 230 7.34 14.89 -0.18
N THR A 231 6.79 16.06 0.16
CA THR A 231 7.51 17.13 0.91
C THR A 231 8.08 16.62 2.23
N ARG A 232 7.29 15.83 2.95
CA ARG A 232 7.75 15.17 4.19
C ARG A 232 9.02 14.34 3.98
N VAL A 233 9.11 13.61 2.86
CA VAL A 233 10.27 12.76 2.56
C VAL A 233 11.48 13.63 2.23
N LEU A 234 11.31 14.71 1.46
CA LEU A 234 12.39 15.67 1.16
C LEU A 234 12.94 16.34 2.43
N VAL A 235 12.07 16.77 3.35
CA VAL A 235 12.48 17.36 4.63
C VAL A 235 13.25 16.34 5.49
N GLN A 236 12.75 15.10 5.58
CA GLN A 236 13.45 14.02 6.28
C GLN A 236 14.83 13.74 5.67
N MET A 237 14.90 13.74 4.34
CA MET A 237 16.12 13.54 3.57
C MET A 237 17.13 14.66 3.83
N LEU A 238 16.68 15.93 3.81
CA LEU A 238 17.51 17.10 4.13
C LEU A 238 18.12 16.99 5.54
N GLY A 239 17.29 16.67 6.55
CA GLY A 239 17.75 16.46 7.92
C GLY A 239 18.78 15.33 8.04
N HIS A 240 18.52 14.20 7.37
CA HIS A 240 19.43 13.06 7.33
C HIS A 240 20.80 13.41 6.73
N PHE A 241 20.84 14.06 5.57
CA PHE A 241 22.10 14.40 4.90
C PHE A 241 22.86 15.53 5.60
N ASN A 242 22.17 16.51 6.20
CA ASN A 242 22.84 17.52 7.03
C ASN A 242 23.50 16.89 8.27
N HIS A 243 22.81 15.97 8.94
CA HIS A 243 23.38 15.24 10.07
C HIS A 243 24.58 14.39 9.64
N ARG A 244 24.49 13.74 8.47
CA ARG A 244 25.59 12.97 7.91
C ARG A 244 26.83 13.83 7.64
N SER A 245 26.66 14.98 6.99
CA SER A 245 27.75 15.93 6.73
C SER A 245 28.39 16.43 8.03
N ALA A 246 27.60 16.69 9.07
CA ALA A 246 28.11 17.08 10.38
C ALA A 246 28.94 15.96 11.04
N CYS A 247 28.49 14.71 10.97
CA CYS A 247 29.24 13.55 11.48
C CYS A 247 30.54 13.32 10.71
N ASP A 248 30.56 13.55 9.40
CA ASP A 248 31.76 13.41 8.56
C ASP A 248 32.85 14.43 8.91
N ASN A 249 32.45 15.63 9.33
CA ASN A 249 33.35 16.69 9.77
C ASN A 249 33.89 16.50 11.21
N ALA A 250 33.17 15.74 12.05
CA ALA A 250 33.48 15.59 13.47
C ALA A 250 34.58 14.56 13.80
N LYS A 251 34.94 13.68 12.85
CA LYS A 251 35.98 12.64 13.05
C LYS A 251 37.18 12.86 12.13
N SER A 252 38.30 13.30 12.73
CA SER A 252 39.60 13.41 12.06
C SER A 252 40.59 12.29 12.42
N GLY A 253 40.16 11.22 13.10
CA GLY A 253 41.08 10.15 13.51
C GLY A 253 40.40 8.84 13.88
N ALA A 254 40.55 7.83 13.02
CA ALA A 254 40.68 6.39 13.33
C ALA A 254 40.62 5.56 12.02
N ASP A 255 39.83 5.98 11.04
CA ASP A 255 39.74 5.40 9.69
C ASP A 255 39.23 6.48 8.72
N GLN A 256 39.96 6.75 7.62
CA GLN A 256 39.63 7.85 6.71
C GLN A 256 38.41 7.54 5.82
N ASN A 257 38.02 6.27 5.72
CA ASN A 257 37.06 5.79 4.74
C ASN A 257 35.64 5.57 5.28
N THR A 258 35.42 5.80 6.58
CA THR A 258 34.13 5.52 7.24
C THR A 258 33.63 6.67 8.13
N VAL A 259 32.31 6.74 8.32
CA VAL A 259 31.60 7.75 9.11
C VAL A 259 30.77 7.05 10.18
N THR A 260 30.97 7.45 11.43
CA THR A 260 30.15 6.97 12.54
C THR A 260 28.90 7.84 12.68
N MET A 261 27.73 7.22 12.50
CA MET A 261 26.44 7.85 12.74
C MET A 261 25.61 6.97 13.66
N THR A 262 25.01 7.57 14.69
CA THR A 262 24.05 6.85 15.52
C THR A 262 22.75 6.70 14.73
N ARG A 263 22.42 5.46 14.34
CA ARG A 263 21.20 5.14 13.60
C ARG A 263 20.25 4.36 14.50
N VAL A 264 18.97 4.68 14.46
CA VAL A 264 17.94 4.00 15.25
C VAL A 264 16.93 3.34 14.32
N ALA A 265 16.72 2.04 14.51
CA ALA A 265 15.69 1.28 13.82
C ALA A 265 14.52 1.01 14.77
N ILE A 266 13.31 1.40 14.36
CA ILE A 266 12.10 1.17 15.15
C ILE A 266 11.18 0.23 14.35
N PRO A 267 10.93 -1.00 14.83
CA PRO A 267 9.96 -1.89 14.21
C PRO A 267 8.57 -1.24 14.22
N LYS A 268 7.87 -1.29 13.09
CA LYS A 268 6.58 -0.61 12.90
C LYS A 268 5.59 -1.01 14.00
N GLY A 269 5.10 -0.02 14.76
CA GLY A 269 4.13 -0.22 15.84
C GLY A 269 4.73 -0.72 17.16
N GLN A 270 6.05 -0.87 17.29
CA GLN A 270 6.72 -1.34 18.50
C GLN A 270 7.85 -0.39 18.91
N ILE A 271 7.50 0.84 19.32
CA ILE A 271 8.47 1.87 19.74
C ILE A 271 9.38 1.38 20.88
N ALA A 272 8.81 0.58 21.79
CA ALA A 272 9.55 -0.04 22.89
C ALA A 272 10.68 -1.00 22.46
N LYS A 273 10.71 -1.40 21.17
CA LYS A 273 11.77 -2.25 20.59
C LYS A 273 12.70 -1.46 19.67
N ALA A 274 12.87 -0.17 19.91
CA ALA A 274 13.88 0.63 19.21
C ALA A 274 15.27 0.01 19.41
N MET A 275 16.00 -0.19 18.32
CA MET A 275 17.35 -0.74 18.32
C MET A 275 18.31 0.30 17.77
N VAL A 276 19.44 0.51 18.46
CA VAL A 276 20.54 1.31 17.93
C VAL A 276 21.34 0.42 16.98
N LEU A 277 21.45 0.85 15.73
CA LEU A 277 22.27 0.20 14.72
C LEU A 277 23.70 0.70 14.88
N ASN A 278 24.51 -0.11 15.55
CA ASN A 278 25.94 0.12 15.69
C ASN A 278 26.63 -0.30 14.38
N GLY A 279 27.42 0.59 13.80
CA GLY A 279 28.21 0.29 12.60
C GLY A 279 28.52 1.53 11.79
N ASP A 280 29.80 1.69 11.48
CA ASP A 280 30.30 2.76 10.64
C ASP A 280 29.84 2.56 9.20
N LEU A 281 29.67 3.68 8.49
CA LEU A 281 29.19 3.71 7.13
C LEU A 281 30.31 4.15 6.18
N PRO A 282 30.40 3.58 4.97
CA PRO A 282 31.29 4.12 3.93
C PRO A 282 31.12 5.62 3.74
N ARG A 283 32.23 6.34 3.61
CA ARG A 283 32.23 7.79 3.36
C ARG A 283 31.66 8.08 1.97
N ILE A 284 31.01 9.25 1.84
CA ILE A 284 30.57 9.80 0.56
C ILE A 284 31.34 11.10 0.35
N ALA A 285 31.80 11.36 -0.87
CA ALA A 285 32.48 12.60 -1.20
C ALA A 285 31.66 13.84 -0.80
N ALA A 286 32.31 14.81 -0.15
CA ALA A 286 31.66 16.02 0.35
C ALA A 286 30.98 16.82 -0.78
N SER A 287 31.57 16.83 -1.98
CA SER A 287 31.00 17.49 -3.17
C SER A 287 29.66 16.87 -3.59
N ILE A 288 29.52 15.54 -3.49
CA ILE A 288 28.28 14.82 -3.79
C ILE A 288 27.21 15.10 -2.73
N LEU A 289 27.59 15.10 -1.45
CA LEU A 289 26.68 15.45 -0.36
C LEU A 289 26.17 16.89 -0.48
N GLN A 290 27.07 17.84 -0.73
CA GLN A 290 26.71 19.24 -0.93
C GLN A 290 25.75 19.41 -2.10
N ARG A 291 26.08 18.81 -3.25
CA ARG A 291 25.22 18.84 -4.44
C ARG A 291 23.82 18.28 -4.16
N LEU A 292 23.73 17.19 -3.39
CA LEU A 292 22.45 16.58 -3.03
C LEU A 292 21.63 17.49 -2.08
N VAL A 293 22.27 18.07 -1.07
CA VAL A 293 21.63 19.00 -0.13
C VAL A 293 21.10 20.23 -0.86
N GLU A 294 21.90 20.81 -1.77
CA GLU A 294 21.48 21.94 -2.61
C GLU A 294 20.29 21.56 -3.50
N MET A 295 20.31 20.38 -4.12
CA MET A 295 19.21 19.89 -4.95
C MET A 295 17.89 19.76 -4.16
N ILE A 296 17.94 19.16 -2.96
CA ILE A 296 16.77 19.00 -2.09
C ILE A 296 16.26 20.37 -1.64
N THR A 297 17.18 21.26 -1.24
CA THR A 297 16.84 22.62 -0.79
C THR A 297 16.17 23.41 -1.90
N ASN A 298 16.70 23.35 -3.13
CA ASN A 298 16.10 23.99 -4.29
C ASN A 298 14.71 23.44 -4.61
N ALA A 299 14.51 22.12 -4.53
CA ALA A 299 13.21 21.50 -4.74
C ALA A 299 12.18 21.94 -3.69
N LEU A 300 12.58 22.02 -2.41
CA LEU A 300 11.73 22.53 -1.33
C LEU A 300 11.43 24.03 -1.52
N MET A 301 12.43 24.85 -1.81
CA MET A 301 12.24 26.28 -2.08
C MET A 301 11.29 26.51 -3.26
N ALA A 302 11.43 25.75 -4.35
CA ALA A 302 10.54 25.85 -5.49
C ALA A 302 9.08 25.56 -5.11
N ARG A 303 8.84 24.56 -4.25
CA ARG A 303 7.48 24.24 -3.76
C ARG A 303 6.89 25.35 -2.90
N PHE A 304 7.68 25.89 -1.98
CA PHE A 304 7.19 26.89 -1.03
C PHE A 304 7.16 28.32 -1.60
N ARG A 305 7.81 28.58 -2.75
CA ARG A 305 7.69 29.86 -3.46
C ARG A 305 6.27 30.15 -3.93
N ASP A 306 5.54 29.12 -4.32
CA ASP A 306 4.17 29.24 -4.85
C ASP A 306 3.10 29.03 -3.78
N CYS A 307 3.50 28.81 -2.51
CA CYS A 307 2.55 28.67 -1.41
C CYS A 307 2.10 30.06 -0.96
N PRO A 308 0.80 30.38 -0.95
CA PRO A 308 0.33 31.63 -0.36
C PRO A 308 0.83 31.68 1.09
N ALA A 309 1.42 32.82 1.47
CA ALA A 309 1.82 33.07 2.84
C ALA A 309 0.64 32.75 3.75
N SER A 310 0.84 31.89 4.74
CA SER A 310 -0.20 31.48 5.68
C SER A 310 -0.90 32.73 6.22
N GLU A 311 -2.15 32.95 5.82
CA GLU A 311 -3.01 33.89 6.51
C GLU A 311 -3.01 33.49 7.98
N SER A 312 -2.70 34.49 8.80
CA SER A 312 -2.75 34.45 10.25
C SER A 312 -3.96 33.65 10.73
N LEU A 313 -3.70 32.73 11.66
CA LEU A 313 -4.71 32.17 12.55
C LEU A 313 -5.39 33.33 13.30
N ASP A 314 -6.41 33.92 12.69
CA ASP A 314 -7.37 34.78 13.36
C ASP A 314 -8.79 34.36 12.99
N SER A 315 -9.58 34.29 14.03
CA SER A 315 -10.95 33.78 14.07
C SER A 315 -11.90 34.44 13.07
N SER A 316 -12.70 33.63 12.37
CA SER A 316 -14.18 33.70 12.26
C SER A 316 -14.75 33.35 10.87
N SER A 317 -15.85 32.58 10.91
CA SER A 317 -16.92 32.42 9.90
C SER A 317 -16.61 31.83 8.50
N THR A 318 -17.10 30.60 8.33
CA THR A 318 -17.81 30.04 7.16
C THR A 318 -17.81 30.81 5.82
N SER A 319 -17.25 30.19 4.78
CA SER A 319 -18.00 29.86 3.56
C SER A 319 -17.25 28.79 2.73
N LYS A 320 -18.01 27.84 2.17
CA LYS A 320 -17.53 26.79 1.27
C LYS A 320 -17.21 27.41 -0.09
N SER A 321 -15.99 27.21 -0.56
CA SER A 321 -15.61 27.39 -1.96
C SER A 321 -14.89 26.13 -2.44
N THR A 322 -15.50 25.49 -3.42
CA THR A 322 -15.01 24.33 -4.16
C THR A 322 -13.97 24.77 -5.18
N GLY A 323 -12.72 24.34 -5.03
CA GLY A 323 -11.69 24.52 -6.05
C GLY A 323 -10.29 24.11 -5.57
N THR A 324 -9.70 23.14 -6.28
CA THR A 324 -8.25 22.85 -6.29
C THR A 324 -7.68 22.10 -5.08
N THR A 325 -8.09 20.85 -4.87
CA THR A 325 -7.47 19.92 -3.90
C THR A 325 -6.18 19.24 -4.40
N ALA A 326 -5.68 19.54 -5.59
CA ALA A 326 -4.47 18.89 -6.12
C ALA A 326 -3.15 19.44 -5.53
N ASN A 327 -3.14 20.67 -4.98
CA ASN A 327 -1.88 21.33 -4.59
C ASN A 327 -1.62 21.37 -3.08
N ALA A 328 -2.65 21.16 -2.25
CA ALA A 328 -2.51 21.23 -0.79
C ALA A 328 -1.70 20.04 -0.19
N ASN A 329 -1.68 18.89 -0.86
CA ASN A 329 -0.87 17.74 -0.43
C ASN A 329 0.61 17.81 -0.86
N ARG A 330 1.00 18.83 -1.66
CA ARG A 330 2.38 19.04 -2.13
C ARG A 330 3.10 20.19 -1.44
N CYS A 331 2.40 21.02 -0.66
CA CYS A 331 3.02 21.96 0.28
C CYS A 331 3.26 21.27 1.63
#